data_AF-A0A6C0ATN0-F1
#
_entry.id   AF-A0A6C0ATN0-F1
#
_cell.length_a   1.000
_cell.length_b   1.000
_cell.length_c   1.000
_cell.angle_alpha   90.00
_cell.angle_beta   90.00
_cell.angle_gamma   90.00
#
_symmetry.space_group_name_H-M   'P 1'
#
loop_
_entity.id
_entity.type
_entity.pdbx_description
1 polymer ?
#
loop_
_entity_poly.entity_id
_entity_poly.type
_entity_poly.pdbx_seq_one_letter_code
_entity_poly.pdbx_strand_id
1 'polypeptide(L)'
;MKNNRFTRKHKEKHRPRRFKSDKRFRRTQKGLKYESELCNNEMTFQECEMAILRHAVDENEAVKGKNVVDDEDIKKILKIVETFIYKKKVICYGGTAINNILPKEAQFYNREVEIPDYDFFSKHALHDAKELADIYYKAGYKDVEAKSGVHKGTYKVFVNFIPIADITYLVPELFDAIYKEAITIAGVHYAPPNYLRMSMFLELSRPAGDVSRWEKVLKRINLLNKYYPLSVVKECHKVDFQRSIESIVNKNDHERIYYVVRDTLINQGCVFFGAYASSLYSKYMPKEEKHLLSKEPDFDVLHEDPDKCAMIVKEALMREHFTHIRLINHNAIGEIVPESVEICVGADTIAFIFKPIACHSYNKIHIEGKEILVATIDTILSFYLSFLYTDMHFFDKDRLMCMAKFLFDVEQRNRLAQRGLLKRFTTTCIGKQPTMEEMRAEKAQKYKELDRNSDEYEEWFLKYVPADKKGKRTVKKVKNHQKNEESEEKSDKKNKNGFFGLW
;
A
#
# COMPACT_ATOMS: atom_id res chain seq x y z
N MET A 1 -64.72 -51.36 11.28
CA MET A 1 -63.90 -50.18 10.93
C MET A 1 -63.00 -49.83 12.10
N LYS A 2 -61.71 -49.63 11.79
CA LYS A 2 -60.55 -49.21 12.62
C LYS A 2 -60.73 -49.10 14.15
N ASN A 3 -59.96 -49.93 14.85
CA ASN A 3 -59.83 -49.97 16.30
C ASN A 3 -58.83 -48.93 16.82
N ASN A 4 -59.25 -48.33 17.93
CA ASN A 4 -58.51 -47.62 18.98
C ASN A 4 -57.21 -48.30 19.46
N ARG A 5 -56.20 -47.53 19.88
CA ARG A 5 -55.85 -47.22 21.31
C ARG A 5 -54.36 -46.85 21.51
N PHE A 6 -54.18 -45.87 22.40
CA PHE A 6 -53.01 -45.49 23.19
C PHE A 6 -51.93 -46.56 23.46
N THR A 7 -50.65 -46.13 23.45
CA THR A 7 -49.59 -46.72 24.31
C THR A 7 -48.60 -45.67 24.83
N ARG A 8 -48.30 -45.78 26.14
CA ARG A 8 -47.30 -45.05 26.93
C ARG A 8 -45.90 -45.67 26.78
N LYS A 9 -44.88 -44.80 26.90
CA LYS A 9 -43.52 -44.95 27.48
C LYS A 9 -42.73 -46.25 27.24
N HIS A 10 -41.51 -46.11 26.69
CA HIS A 10 -40.31 -46.73 27.26
C HIS A 10 -39.04 -45.89 26.99
N LYS A 11 -38.26 -45.67 28.04
CA LYS A 11 -36.88 -45.15 28.01
C LYS A 11 -35.99 -46.20 27.33
N GLU A 12 -35.22 -45.82 26.30
CA GLU A 12 -34.05 -46.58 25.86
C GLU A 12 -32.78 -45.74 25.89
N LYS A 13 -31.76 -46.37 26.47
CA LYS A 13 -30.44 -45.85 26.77
C LYS A 13 -29.66 -45.61 25.48
N HIS A 14 -29.09 -44.41 25.32
CA HIS A 14 -28.04 -44.17 24.32
C HIS A 14 -26.83 -45.07 24.61
N ARG A 15 -26.67 -46.14 23.81
CA ARG A 15 -25.39 -46.82 23.61
C ARG A 15 -24.70 -46.21 22.39
N PRO A 16 -23.40 -45.88 22.45
CA PRO A 16 -22.67 -45.34 21.32
C PRO A 16 -22.55 -46.39 20.22
N ARG A 17 -22.88 -46.00 18.99
CA ARG A 17 -22.63 -46.80 17.78
C ARG A 17 -21.12 -47.02 17.67
N ARG A 18 -20.68 -48.26 17.87
CA ARG A 18 -19.33 -48.71 17.51
C ARG A 18 -19.10 -48.38 16.04
N PHE A 19 -18.15 -47.49 15.77
CA PHE A 19 -17.57 -47.30 14.45
C PHE A 19 -17.06 -48.66 13.97
N LYS A 20 -17.71 -49.21 12.95
CA LYS A 20 -17.15 -50.31 12.17
C LYS A 20 -15.91 -49.73 11.48
N SER A 21 -14.76 -50.33 11.76
CA SER A 21 -13.51 -50.06 11.07
C SER A 21 -13.71 -50.31 9.57
N ASP A 22 -13.75 -49.24 8.77
CA ASP A 22 -13.66 -49.33 7.32
C ASP A 22 -12.22 -49.72 6.93
N LYS A 23 -11.96 -51.03 6.98
CA LYS A 23 -10.89 -51.65 6.21
C LYS A 23 -11.41 -51.89 4.80
N ARG A 24 -11.11 -50.96 3.87
CA ARG A 24 -11.06 -51.07 2.39
C ARG A 24 -11.10 -49.62 1.85
N PHE A 25 -10.02 -49.02 1.37
CA PHE A 25 -9.20 -49.40 0.22
C PHE A 25 -7.72 -49.07 0.48
N ARG A 26 -6.87 -50.07 0.68
CA ARG A 26 -5.46 -49.94 0.27
C ARG A 26 -5.45 -50.15 -1.23
N ARG A 27 -5.56 -49.08 -2.02
CA ARG A 27 -5.03 -49.10 -3.39
C ARG A 27 -3.53 -49.33 -3.21
N THR A 28 -3.05 -50.51 -3.55
CA THR A 28 -1.62 -50.72 -3.76
C THR A 28 -1.18 -49.72 -4.82
N GLN A 29 -0.45 -48.68 -4.42
CA GLN A 29 0.22 -47.72 -5.30
C GLN A 29 1.32 -48.45 -6.08
N LYS A 30 0.94 -49.32 -7.03
CA LYS A 30 1.89 -49.93 -7.96
C LYS A 30 2.32 -48.84 -8.94
N GLY A 31 3.57 -48.40 -8.83
CA GLY A 31 4.20 -47.47 -9.78
C GLY A 31 4.49 -46.07 -9.25
N LEU A 32 4.28 -45.78 -7.97
CA LEU A 32 4.75 -44.53 -7.37
C LEU A 32 6.15 -44.70 -6.74
N LYS A 33 7.03 -43.74 -6.98
CA LYS A 33 8.43 -43.67 -6.52
C LYS A 33 8.53 -43.48 -5.01
N TYR A 34 7.50 -42.89 -4.39
CA TYR A 34 7.41 -42.64 -2.96
C TYR A 34 6.05 -43.11 -2.42
N GLU A 35 6.01 -43.49 -1.14
CA GLU A 35 4.79 -43.98 -0.46
C GLU A 35 3.85 -42.87 0.03
N SER A 36 4.28 -41.60 -0.07
CA SER A 36 3.48 -40.44 0.34
C SER A 36 2.61 -39.95 -0.81
N GLU A 37 1.31 -39.73 -0.55
CA GLU A 37 0.38 -39.12 -1.51
C GLU A 37 0.70 -37.66 -1.84
N LEU A 38 1.55 -37.01 -1.03
CA LEU A 38 2.05 -35.66 -1.25
C LEU A 38 3.18 -35.59 -2.29
N CYS A 39 3.70 -36.75 -2.70
CA CYS A 39 4.83 -36.85 -3.61
C CYS A 39 4.44 -37.46 -4.95
N ASN A 40 5.05 -36.98 -6.03
CA ASN A 40 4.91 -37.56 -7.37
C ASN A 40 6.23 -38.20 -7.85
N ASN A 41 6.18 -38.92 -8.97
CA ASN A 41 7.32 -39.67 -9.49
C ASN A 41 8.44 -38.79 -10.07
N GLU A 42 8.13 -37.55 -10.43
CA GLU A 42 9.06 -36.59 -11.02
C GLU A 42 9.93 -35.93 -9.95
N MET A 43 9.48 -35.94 -8.69
CA MET A 43 10.22 -35.36 -7.56
C MET A 43 11.47 -36.18 -7.20
N THR A 44 12.53 -35.47 -6.80
CA THR A 44 13.68 -36.00 -6.06
C THR A 44 13.29 -36.36 -4.63
N PHE A 45 14.14 -37.12 -3.95
CA PHE A 45 13.88 -37.53 -2.57
C PHE A 45 13.76 -36.30 -1.67
N GLN A 46 14.67 -35.33 -1.86
CA GLN A 46 14.71 -34.07 -1.14
C GLN A 46 13.46 -33.21 -1.41
N GLU A 47 12.96 -33.17 -2.64
CA GLU A 47 11.70 -32.45 -2.95
C GLU A 47 10.50 -33.10 -2.27
N CYS A 48 10.43 -34.44 -2.25
CA CYS A 48 9.38 -35.17 -1.56
C CYS A 48 9.46 -34.94 -0.03
N GLU A 49 10.65 -35.01 0.55
CA GLU A 49 10.88 -34.71 1.98
C GLU A 49 10.46 -33.28 2.33
N MET A 50 10.82 -32.29 1.50
CA MET A 50 10.42 -30.90 1.70
C MET A 50 8.91 -30.70 1.54
N ALA A 51 8.24 -31.41 0.64
CA ALA A 51 6.79 -31.36 0.49
C ALA A 51 6.07 -31.91 1.72
N ILE A 52 6.56 -33.03 2.27
CA ILE A 52 6.05 -33.62 3.52
C ILE A 52 6.23 -32.64 4.69
N LEU A 53 7.43 -32.05 4.83
CA LEU A 53 7.70 -31.07 5.88
C LEU A 53 6.78 -29.85 5.76
N ARG A 54 6.62 -29.28 4.56
CA ARG A 54 5.74 -28.13 4.31
C ARG A 54 4.30 -28.45 4.68
N HIS A 55 3.79 -29.62 4.28
CA HIS A 55 2.44 -30.05 4.65
C HIS A 55 2.28 -30.18 6.17
N ALA A 56 3.25 -30.79 6.86
CA ALA A 56 3.22 -30.91 8.31
C ALA A 56 3.28 -29.54 9.02
N VAL A 57 4.03 -28.57 8.47
CA VAL A 57 4.05 -27.19 8.95
C VAL A 57 2.67 -26.57 8.78
N ASP A 58 2.08 -26.64 7.59
CA ASP A 58 0.75 -26.10 7.29
C ASP A 58 -0.34 -26.68 8.21
N GLU A 59 -0.33 -27.99 8.45
CA GLU A 59 -1.27 -28.65 9.38
C GLU A 59 -1.09 -28.16 10.82
N ASN A 60 0.15 -28.07 11.30
CA ASN A 60 0.44 -27.62 12.66
C ASN A 60 0.08 -26.15 12.87
N GLU A 61 0.36 -25.29 11.88
CA GLU A 61 -0.02 -23.88 11.90
C GLU A 61 -1.54 -23.72 11.88
N ALA A 62 -2.27 -24.49 11.06
CA ALA A 62 -3.72 -24.47 11.01
C ALA A 62 -4.36 -24.86 12.37
N VAL A 63 -3.84 -25.91 13.02
CA VAL A 63 -4.32 -26.32 14.36
C VAL A 63 -4.06 -25.24 15.41
N LYS A 64 -2.85 -24.68 15.44
CA LYS A 64 -2.50 -23.59 16.36
C LYS A 64 -3.36 -22.35 16.12
N GLY A 65 -3.50 -21.95 14.86
CA GLY A 65 -4.28 -20.80 14.44
C GLY A 65 -5.76 -20.94 14.82
N LYS A 66 -6.36 -22.10 14.58
CA LYS A 66 -7.75 -22.38 14.97
C LYS A 66 -7.99 -22.20 16.46
N ASN A 67 -7.11 -22.75 17.30
CA ASN A 67 -7.24 -22.62 18.75
C ASN A 67 -7.17 -21.16 19.22
N VAL A 68 -6.39 -20.32 18.53
CA VAL A 68 -6.27 -18.89 18.82
C VAL A 68 -7.52 -18.12 18.36
N VAL A 69 -8.02 -18.39 17.15
CA VAL A 69 -9.20 -17.71 16.60
C VAL A 69 -10.48 -18.09 17.35
N ASP A 70 -10.59 -19.34 17.79
CA ASP A 70 -11.77 -19.84 18.52
C ASP A 70 -11.87 -19.29 19.96
N ASP A 71 -10.82 -18.64 20.46
CA ASP A 71 -10.81 -17.97 21.75
C ASP A 71 -11.87 -16.84 21.81
N GLU A 72 -12.75 -16.91 22.81
CA GLU A 72 -13.85 -15.95 22.97
C GLU A 72 -13.37 -14.51 23.23
N ASP A 73 -12.20 -14.32 23.83
CA ASP A 73 -11.64 -12.99 24.04
C ASP A 73 -11.06 -12.43 22.73
N ILE A 74 -10.48 -13.26 21.86
CA ILE A 74 -10.07 -12.84 20.51
C ILE A 74 -11.28 -12.44 19.66
N LYS A 75 -12.37 -13.22 19.68
CA LYS A 75 -13.62 -12.86 18.98
C LYS A 75 -14.17 -11.51 19.44
N LYS A 76 -14.11 -11.21 20.74
CA LYS A 76 -14.51 -9.89 21.26
C LYS A 76 -13.58 -8.79 20.77
N ILE A 77 -12.27 -9.02 20.73
CA ILE A 77 -11.30 -8.06 20.19
C ILE A 77 -11.64 -7.73 18.74
N LEU A 78 -11.80 -8.74 17.90
CA LEU A 78 -12.15 -8.58 16.49
C LEU A 78 -13.46 -7.81 16.30
N LYS A 79 -14.48 -8.14 17.10
CA LYS A 79 -15.77 -7.43 17.06
C LYS A 79 -15.64 -5.95 17.41
N ILE A 80 -14.75 -5.58 18.34
CA ILE A 80 -14.52 -4.18 18.72
C ILE A 80 -13.92 -3.39 17.55
N VAL A 81 -12.84 -3.89 16.94
CA VAL A 81 -12.22 -3.20 15.78
C VAL A 81 -13.17 -3.15 14.57
N GLU A 82 -13.89 -4.22 14.27
CA GLU A 82 -14.89 -4.22 13.19
C GLU A 82 -15.99 -3.19 13.44
N THR A 83 -16.48 -3.10 14.68
CA THR A 83 -17.47 -2.09 15.07
C THR A 83 -16.92 -0.68 14.97
N PHE A 84 -15.64 -0.47 15.35
CA PHE A 84 -14.97 0.81 15.24
C PHE A 84 -14.86 1.23 13.77
N ILE A 85 -14.37 0.34 12.90
CA ILE A 85 -14.23 0.57 11.46
C ILE A 85 -15.57 0.96 10.84
N TYR A 86 -16.62 0.18 11.14
CA TYR A 86 -17.98 0.44 10.66
C TYR A 86 -18.50 1.82 11.10
N LYS A 87 -18.34 2.18 12.38
CA LYS A 87 -18.84 3.45 12.93
C LYS A 87 -18.06 4.66 12.41
N LYS A 88 -16.74 4.53 12.30
CA LYS A 88 -15.84 5.60 11.86
C LYS A 88 -15.87 5.84 10.36
N LYS A 89 -16.37 4.87 9.59
CA LYS A 89 -16.40 4.93 8.12
C LYS A 89 -14.99 5.17 7.56
N VAL A 90 -14.02 4.46 8.11
CA VAL A 90 -12.63 4.40 7.60
C VAL A 90 -12.55 3.44 6.42
N ILE A 91 -11.45 3.52 5.65
CA ILE A 91 -11.27 2.74 4.42
C ILE A 91 -10.26 1.63 4.67
N CYS A 92 -10.71 0.38 4.72
CA CYS A 92 -9.80 -0.76 4.75
C CYS A 92 -8.99 -0.86 3.45
N TYR A 93 -7.70 -1.16 3.53
CA TYR A 93 -6.83 -1.31 2.36
C TYR A 93 -5.97 -2.59 2.44
N GLY A 94 -4.99 -2.72 1.54
CA GLY A 94 -3.98 -3.77 1.60
C GLY A 94 -4.54 -5.17 1.35
N GLY A 95 -3.90 -6.18 1.97
CA GLY A 95 -4.28 -7.58 1.80
C GLY A 95 -5.70 -7.87 2.27
N THR A 96 -6.11 -7.25 3.38
CA THR A 96 -7.45 -7.42 3.97
C THR A 96 -8.53 -6.89 3.03
N ALA A 97 -8.32 -5.72 2.41
CA ALA A 97 -9.24 -5.22 1.40
C ALA A 97 -9.32 -6.11 0.16
N ILE A 98 -8.18 -6.49 -0.42
CA ILE A 98 -8.17 -7.39 -1.60
C ILE A 98 -8.92 -8.68 -1.28
N ASN A 99 -8.64 -9.30 -0.13
CA ASN A 99 -9.31 -10.54 0.26
C ASN A 99 -10.83 -10.37 0.37
N ASN A 100 -11.29 -9.31 1.02
CA ASN A 100 -12.69 -9.18 1.39
C ASN A 100 -13.59 -8.75 0.23
N ILE A 101 -13.05 -8.08 -0.79
CA ILE A 101 -13.80 -7.76 -2.02
C ILE A 101 -13.93 -8.96 -2.96
N LEU A 102 -13.07 -9.97 -2.83
CA LEU A 102 -13.12 -11.16 -3.69
C LEU A 102 -14.30 -12.09 -3.33
N PRO A 103 -14.83 -12.85 -4.31
CA PRO A 103 -15.75 -13.96 -4.05
C PRO A 103 -15.17 -14.94 -3.03
N LYS A 104 -16.04 -15.62 -2.26
CA LYS A 104 -15.65 -16.45 -1.12
C LYS A 104 -14.65 -17.55 -1.48
N GLU A 105 -14.85 -18.19 -2.61
CA GLU A 105 -13.99 -19.22 -3.20
C GLU A 105 -12.62 -18.71 -3.67
N ALA A 106 -12.45 -17.40 -3.78
CA ALA A 106 -11.22 -16.74 -4.20
C ALA A 106 -10.51 -16.02 -3.03
N GLN A 107 -11.08 -16.03 -1.83
CA GLN A 107 -10.43 -15.44 -0.65
C GLN A 107 -9.20 -16.28 -0.28
N PHE A 108 -8.09 -15.61 -0.02
CA PHE A 108 -6.80 -16.24 0.29
C PHE A 108 -6.41 -16.16 1.77
N TYR A 109 -7.17 -15.43 2.59
CA TYR A 109 -7.07 -15.48 4.04
C TYR A 109 -8.13 -16.42 4.61
N ASN A 110 -7.71 -17.27 5.53
CA ASN A 110 -8.62 -18.19 6.21
C ASN A 110 -8.95 -17.66 7.60
N ARG A 111 -10.11 -17.01 7.72
CA ARG A 111 -10.61 -16.44 8.99
C ARG A 111 -10.94 -17.47 10.06
N GLU A 112 -10.90 -18.77 9.76
CA GLU A 112 -11.08 -19.84 10.75
C GLU A 112 -9.78 -20.19 11.48
N VAL A 113 -8.63 -19.77 10.94
CA VAL A 113 -7.30 -20.11 11.49
C VAL A 113 -6.39 -18.89 11.65
N GLU A 114 -6.66 -17.78 10.96
CA GLU A 114 -5.86 -16.56 11.03
C GLU A 114 -6.65 -15.42 11.67
N ILE A 115 -6.00 -14.70 12.61
CA ILE A 115 -6.47 -13.40 13.09
C ILE A 115 -6.21 -12.38 11.96
N PRO A 116 -7.24 -11.67 11.47
CA PRO A 116 -7.04 -10.63 10.46
C PRO A 116 -6.30 -9.45 11.07
N ASP A 117 -5.26 -8.99 10.38
CA ASP A 117 -4.66 -7.67 10.62
C ASP A 117 -5.49 -6.61 9.87
N TYR A 118 -5.98 -5.61 10.60
CA TYR A 118 -6.83 -4.58 10.04
C TYR A 118 -6.02 -3.34 9.65
N ASP A 119 -5.68 -3.25 8.36
CA ASP A 119 -5.12 -2.05 7.76
C ASP A 119 -6.25 -1.11 7.28
N PHE A 120 -6.30 0.12 7.78
CA PHE A 120 -7.26 1.12 7.29
C PHE A 120 -6.75 2.56 7.27
N PHE A 121 -7.20 3.33 6.29
CA PHE A 121 -6.93 4.76 6.19
C PHE A 121 -7.88 5.56 7.08
N SER A 122 -7.36 6.65 7.66
CA SER A 122 -8.15 7.66 8.36
C SER A 122 -7.62 9.07 8.08
N LYS A 123 -8.53 10.06 8.04
CA LYS A 123 -8.19 11.49 8.05
C LYS A 123 -7.63 11.96 9.40
N HIS A 124 -7.79 11.17 10.46
CA HIS A 124 -7.40 11.51 11.83
C HIS A 124 -6.74 10.31 12.54
N ALA A 125 -5.82 9.63 11.83
CA ALA A 125 -5.24 8.36 12.26
C ALA A 125 -4.65 8.36 13.68
N LEU A 126 -3.97 9.44 14.10
CA LEU A 126 -3.41 9.58 15.45
C LEU A 126 -4.51 9.52 16.52
N HIS A 127 -5.60 10.28 16.32
CA HIS A 127 -6.71 10.34 17.24
C HIS A 127 -7.48 9.01 17.26
N ASP A 128 -7.75 8.46 16.08
CA ASP A 128 -8.49 7.19 15.95
C ASP A 128 -7.73 6.02 16.59
N ALA A 129 -6.40 6.00 16.55
CA ALA A 129 -5.59 5.00 17.24
C ALA A 129 -5.74 5.07 18.77
N LYS A 130 -5.72 6.29 19.34
CA LYS A 130 -5.94 6.49 20.77
C LYS A 130 -7.37 6.14 21.19
N GLU A 131 -8.36 6.50 20.37
CA GLU A 131 -9.76 6.19 20.65
C GLU A 131 -9.99 4.68 20.64
N LEU A 132 -9.44 3.96 19.66
CA LEU A 132 -9.55 2.51 19.60
C LEU A 132 -8.89 1.85 20.83
N ALA A 133 -7.70 2.30 21.23
CA ALA A 133 -7.06 1.86 22.47
C ALA A 133 -7.92 2.14 23.72
N ASP A 134 -8.55 3.32 23.81
CA ASP A 134 -9.45 3.64 24.91
C ASP A 134 -10.69 2.73 24.95
N ILE A 135 -11.23 2.34 23.79
CA ILE A 135 -12.37 1.41 23.70
C ILE A 135 -11.96 0.04 24.24
N TYR A 136 -10.80 -0.49 23.84
CA TYR A 136 -10.29 -1.75 24.39
C TYR A 136 -10.07 -1.68 25.89
N TYR A 137 -9.42 -0.63 26.38
CA TYR A 137 -9.20 -0.48 27.82
C TYR A 137 -10.52 -0.40 28.61
N LYS A 138 -11.52 0.32 28.08
CA LYS A 138 -12.88 0.36 28.68
C LYS A 138 -13.60 -0.98 28.64
N ALA A 139 -13.28 -1.84 27.67
CA ALA A 139 -13.81 -3.21 27.58
C ALA A 139 -13.15 -4.19 28.57
N GLY A 140 -12.11 -3.77 29.30
CA GLY A 140 -11.49 -4.54 30.39
C GLY A 140 -10.11 -5.12 30.05
N TYR A 141 -9.61 -4.89 28.83
CA TYR A 141 -8.25 -5.30 28.45
C TYR A 141 -7.21 -4.43 29.16
N LYS A 142 -6.20 -5.03 29.77
CA LYS A 142 -5.19 -4.31 30.58
C LYS A 142 -4.00 -3.86 29.74
N ASP A 143 -3.50 -4.77 28.90
CA ASP A 143 -2.33 -4.55 28.06
C ASP A 143 -2.77 -3.97 26.71
N VAL A 144 -3.05 -2.68 26.69
CA VAL A 144 -3.46 -1.94 25.49
C VAL A 144 -2.47 -0.83 25.20
N GLU A 145 -1.93 -0.81 23.98
CA GLU A 145 -0.97 0.20 23.53
C GLU A 145 -1.33 0.65 22.11
N ALA A 146 -1.40 1.96 21.89
CA ALA A 146 -1.31 2.54 20.55
C ALA A 146 0.07 3.19 20.40
N LYS A 147 0.80 2.86 19.33
CA LYS A 147 2.14 3.44 19.07
C LYS A 147 2.38 3.78 17.62
N SER A 148 3.34 4.65 17.37
CA SER A 148 3.80 4.97 16.02
C SER A 148 4.38 3.73 15.31
N GLY A 149 4.03 3.56 14.04
CA GLY A 149 4.63 2.57 13.13
C GLY A 149 6.02 3.01 12.67
N VAL A 150 6.63 2.26 11.74
CA VAL A 150 7.94 2.63 11.19
C VAL A 150 7.86 3.96 10.43
N HIS A 151 6.82 4.15 9.63
CA HIS A 151 6.58 5.38 8.87
C HIS A 151 5.75 6.38 9.68
N LYS A 152 6.04 7.67 9.53
CA LYS A 152 5.23 8.76 10.12
C LYS A 152 3.80 8.62 9.62
N GLY A 153 2.82 8.87 10.48
CA GLY A 153 1.40 8.85 10.09
C GLY A 153 0.74 7.48 10.06
N THR A 154 1.48 6.38 10.26
CA THR A 154 0.88 5.06 10.53
C THR A 154 1.00 4.73 12.01
N TYR A 155 -0.09 4.28 12.63
CA TYR A 155 -0.15 3.93 14.05
C TYR A 155 -0.67 2.51 14.23
N LYS A 156 -0.06 1.78 15.16
CA LYS A 156 -0.38 0.39 15.45
C LYS A 156 -1.07 0.28 16.79
N VAL A 157 -2.20 -0.42 16.87
CA VAL A 157 -2.92 -0.71 18.11
C VAL A 157 -2.73 -2.17 18.50
N PHE A 158 -2.22 -2.38 19.70
CA PHE A 158 -1.97 -3.69 20.29
C PHE A 158 -2.93 -3.93 21.45
N VAL A 159 -3.43 -5.16 21.54
CA VAL A 159 -4.24 -5.66 22.66
C VAL A 159 -3.67 -6.99 23.11
N ASN A 160 -3.29 -7.10 24.38
CA ASN A 160 -2.61 -8.28 24.94
C ASN A 160 -1.41 -8.70 24.09
N PHE A 161 -0.61 -7.72 23.64
CA PHE A 161 0.56 -7.89 22.77
C PHE A 161 0.28 -8.40 21.35
N ILE A 162 -0.99 -8.57 20.98
CA ILE A 162 -1.41 -8.95 19.62
C ILE A 162 -1.62 -7.66 18.81
N PRO A 163 -1.00 -7.50 17.63
CA PRO A 163 -1.29 -6.40 16.71
C PRO A 163 -2.70 -6.57 16.16
N ILE A 164 -3.57 -5.58 16.38
CA ILE A 164 -4.98 -5.66 15.97
C ILE A 164 -5.28 -4.79 14.76
N ALA A 165 -4.65 -3.62 14.68
CA ALA A 165 -4.92 -2.68 13.60
C ALA A 165 -3.73 -1.76 13.30
N ASP A 166 -3.55 -1.49 12.01
CA ASP A 166 -2.69 -0.47 11.45
C ASP A 166 -3.57 0.65 10.88
N ILE A 167 -3.44 1.85 11.46
CA ILE A 167 -4.23 3.03 11.12
C ILE A 167 -3.31 4.03 10.44
N THR A 168 -3.51 4.24 9.14
CA THR A 168 -2.65 5.10 8.33
C THR A 168 -3.35 6.41 7.99
N TYR A 169 -2.66 7.51 8.24
CA TYR A 169 -3.12 8.83 7.85
C TYR A 169 -3.18 8.94 6.33
N LEU A 170 -4.27 9.48 5.82
CA LEU A 170 -4.37 9.88 4.43
C LEU A 170 -4.92 11.31 4.38
N VAL A 171 -4.29 12.16 3.56
CA VAL A 171 -4.73 13.55 3.40
C VAL A 171 -6.19 13.60 2.94
N PRO A 172 -6.98 14.59 3.39
CA PRO A 172 -8.41 14.62 3.15
C PRO A 172 -8.80 14.50 1.67
N GLU A 173 -8.08 15.16 0.75
CA GLU A 173 -8.41 15.11 -0.68
C GLU A 173 -8.30 13.68 -1.23
N LEU A 174 -7.21 12.98 -0.91
CA LEU A 174 -7.00 11.59 -1.33
C LEU A 174 -7.99 10.65 -0.64
N PHE A 175 -8.24 10.84 0.65
CA PHE A 175 -9.20 10.02 1.39
C PHE A 175 -10.59 10.12 0.76
N ASP A 176 -11.07 11.32 0.49
CA ASP A 176 -12.42 11.54 -0.05
C ASP A 176 -12.54 11.02 -1.49
N ALA A 177 -11.50 11.17 -2.31
CA ALA A 177 -11.46 10.59 -3.66
C ALA A 177 -11.54 9.06 -3.64
N ILE A 178 -10.76 8.40 -2.79
CA ILE A 178 -10.77 6.93 -2.64
C ILE A 178 -12.10 6.47 -2.03
N TYR A 179 -12.60 7.18 -1.01
CA TYR A 179 -13.84 6.85 -0.32
C TYR A 179 -15.03 6.83 -1.27
N LYS A 180 -15.09 7.78 -2.21
CA LYS A 180 -16.15 7.88 -3.22
C LYS A 180 -16.27 6.64 -4.10
N GLU A 181 -15.15 5.95 -4.37
CA GLU A 181 -15.11 4.75 -5.22
C GLU A 181 -15.03 3.45 -4.41
N ALA A 182 -15.00 3.54 -3.08
CA ALA A 182 -14.82 2.40 -2.19
C ALA A 182 -15.94 1.35 -2.36
N ILE A 183 -15.58 0.08 -2.30
CA ILE A 183 -16.54 -1.02 -2.30
C ILE A 183 -17.04 -1.21 -0.87
N THR A 184 -18.35 -1.11 -0.66
CA THR A 184 -18.97 -1.33 0.64
C THR A 184 -19.48 -2.76 0.77
N ILE A 185 -19.00 -3.51 1.76
CA ILE A 185 -19.49 -4.85 2.10
C ILE A 185 -19.83 -4.87 3.58
N ALA A 186 -21.07 -5.21 3.91
CA ALA A 186 -21.60 -5.20 5.28
C ALA A 186 -21.36 -3.87 6.02
N GLY A 187 -21.39 -2.74 5.30
CA GLY A 187 -21.16 -1.41 5.85
C GLY A 187 -19.70 -1.03 6.11
N VAL A 188 -18.74 -1.91 5.81
CA VAL A 188 -17.31 -1.60 5.83
C VAL A 188 -16.87 -1.13 4.44
N HIS A 189 -16.11 -0.04 4.39
CA HIS A 189 -15.56 0.50 3.15
C HIS A 189 -14.20 -0.12 2.85
N TYR A 190 -14.04 -0.68 1.67
CA TYR A 190 -12.79 -1.24 1.16
C TYR A 190 -12.28 -0.39 0.00
N ALA A 191 -10.96 -0.14 -0.03
CA ALA A 191 -10.33 0.63 -1.09
C ALA A 191 -10.70 0.06 -2.48
N PRO A 192 -10.93 0.92 -3.47
CA PRO A 192 -11.34 0.51 -4.81
C PRO A 192 -10.28 -0.34 -5.51
N PRO A 193 -10.66 -1.23 -6.44
CA PRO A 193 -9.72 -2.11 -7.15
C PRO A 193 -8.57 -1.36 -7.84
N ASN A 194 -8.80 -0.16 -8.38
CA ASN A 194 -7.76 0.60 -9.07
C ASN A 194 -6.73 1.19 -8.08
N TYR A 195 -7.13 1.58 -6.88
CA TYR A 195 -6.20 1.95 -5.81
C TYR A 195 -5.39 0.74 -5.32
N LEU A 196 -6.05 -0.42 -5.18
CA LEU A 196 -5.37 -1.67 -4.80
C LEU A 196 -4.37 -2.11 -5.89
N ARG A 197 -4.71 -1.95 -7.17
CA ARG A 197 -3.76 -2.13 -8.29
C ARG A 197 -2.59 -1.17 -8.20
N MET A 198 -2.86 0.12 -8.00
CA MET A 198 -1.84 1.15 -7.89
C MET A 198 -0.80 0.76 -6.84
N SER A 199 -1.24 0.42 -5.63
CA SER A 199 -0.34 0.04 -4.54
C SER A 199 0.46 -1.23 -4.84
N MET A 200 -0.13 -2.22 -5.52
CA MET A 200 0.59 -3.42 -5.92
C MET A 200 1.60 -3.17 -7.04
N PHE A 201 1.26 -2.37 -8.06
CA PHE A 201 2.22 -1.97 -9.09
C PHE A 201 3.35 -1.12 -8.52
N LEU A 202 3.04 -0.26 -7.54
CA LEU A 202 4.03 0.52 -6.82
C LEU A 202 5.09 -0.39 -6.16
N GLU A 203 4.66 -1.43 -5.44
CA GLU A 203 5.57 -2.41 -4.84
C GLU A 203 6.41 -3.15 -5.89
N LEU A 204 5.79 -3.62 -6.98
CA LEU A 204 6.49 -4.32 -8.06
C LEU A 204 7.47 -3.43 -8.85
N SER A 205 7.24 -2.11 -8.82
CA SER A 205 8.08 -1.13 -9.50
C SER A 205 9.31 -0.69 -8.72
N ARG A 206 9.48 -1.14 -7.45
CA ARG A 206 10.53 -0.68 -6.53
C ARG A 206 11.59 -1.75 -6.26
N PRO A 207 12.62 -1.89 -7.11
CA PRO A 207 13.63 -2.95 -6.95
C PRO A 207 14.56 -2.78 -5.77
N ALA A 208 14.71 -1.57 -5.23
CA ALA A 208 15.44 -1.34 -3.97
C ALA A 208 14.53 -1.40 -2.73
N GLY A 209 13.21 -1.62 -2.91
CA GLY A 209 12.27 -1.85 -1.82
C GLY A 209 12.31 -3.29 -1.30
N ASP A 210 11.24 -3.71 -0.61
CA ASP A 210 11.15 -5.08 -0.09
C ASP A 210 10.71 -6.08 -1.18
N VAL A 211 11.69 -6.55 -1.95
CA VAL A 211 11.49 -7.52 -3.04
C VAL A 211 11.02 -8.90 -2.55
N SER A 212 11.15 -9.21 -1.25
CA SER A 212 10.65 -10.48 -0.69
C SER A 212 9.11 -10.59 -0.81
N ARG A 213 8.42 -9.45 -0.97
CA ARG A 213 6.97 -9.36 -1.11
C ARG A 213 6.49 -9.60 -2.54
N TRP A 214 7.35 -9.49 -3.54
CA TRP A 214 6.95 -9.45 -4.95
C TRP A 214 6.14 -10.68 -5.39
N GLU A 215 6.51 -11.88 -4.94
CA GLU A 215 5.76 -13.10 -5.27
C GLU A 215 4.32 -13.01 -4.75
N LYS A 216 4.15 -12.61 -3.48
CA LYS A 216 2.85 -12.44 -2.83
C LYS A 216 2.03 -11.34 -3.50
N VAL A 217 2.66 -10.23 -3.85
CA VAL A 217 2.02 -9.10 -4.55
C VAL A 217 1.55 -9.52 -5.95
N LEU A 218 2.39 -10.22 -6.71
CA LEU A 218 2.06 -10.68 -8.06
C LEU A 218 0.89 -11.69 -8.06
N LYS A 219 0.84 -12.62 -7.11
CA LYS A 219 -0.29 -13.55 -6.95
C LYS A 219 -1.60 -12.79 -6.69
N ARG A 220 -1.56 -11.79 -5.80
CA ARG A 220 -2.73 -10.98 -5.42
C ARG A 220 -3.22 -10.08 -6.55
N ILE A 221 -2.32 -9.41 -7.28
CA ILE A 221 -2.73 -8.55 -8.39
C ILE A 221 -3.34 -9.37 -9.53
N ASN A 222 -2.82 -10.55 -9.82
CA ASN A 222 -3.42 -11.47 -10.81
C ASN A 222 -4.82 -11.89 -10.41
N LEU A 223 -5.03 -12.21 -9.13
CA LEU A 223 -6.33 -12.55 -8.60
C LEU A 223 -7.31 -11.37 -8.66
N LEU A 224 -6.87 -10.18 -8.25
CA LEU A 224 -7.66 -8.95 -8.36
C LEU A 224 -8.04 -8.67 -9.81
N ASN A 225 -7.10 -8.81 -10.75
CA ASN A 225 -7.35 -8.60 -12.18
C ASN A 225 -8.32 -9.61 -12.79
N LYS A 226 -8.38 -10.84 -12.26
CA LYS A 226 -9.34 -11.84 -12.69
C LYS A 226 -10.77 -11.45 -12.34
N TYR A 227 -11.00 -10.95 -11.12
CA TYR A 227 -12.36 -10.66 -10.62
C TYR A 227 -12.81 -9.21 -10.81
N TYR A 228 -11.86 -8.29 -10.90
CA TYR A 228 -12.12 -6.86 -11.08
C TYR A 228 -11.35 -6.31 -12.28
N PRO A 229 -11.48 -6.85 -13.49
CA PRO A 229 -10.64 -6.47 -14.63
C PRO A 229 -10.56 -4.95 -14.82
N LEU A 230 -9.40 -4.47 -15.27
CA LEU A 230 -9.24 -3.04 -15.55
C LEU A 230 -10.19 -2.65 -16.69
N SER A 231 -11.23 -1.90 -16.37
CA SER A 231 -12.29 -1.50 -17.28
C SER A 231 -12.24 -0.01 -17.56
N VAL A 232 -12.53 0.37 -18.81
CA VAL A 232 -12.65 1.76 -19.26
C VAL A 232 -14.12 2.06 -19.53
N VAL A 233 -14.59 3.25 -19.14
CA VAL A 233 -16.00 3.65 -19.33
C VAL A 233 -16.23 4.10 -20.78
N LYS A 234 -15.24 4.78 -21.38
CA LYS A 234 -15.27 5.24 -22.76
C LYS A 234 -14.50 4.30 -23.69
N GLU A 235 -14.90 4.35 -24.95
CA GLU A 235 -14.18 3.72 -26.05
C GLU A 235 -12.81 4.40 -26.25
N CYS A 236 -11.73 3.75 -25.81
CA CYS A 236 -10.39 4.35 -25.84
C CYS A 236 -9.88 4.73 -27.23
N HIS A 237 -10.44 4.16 -28.30
CA HIS A 237 -10.10 4.56 -29.67
C HIS A 237 -10.60 5.97 -30.03
N LYS A 238 -11.42 6.60 -29.17
CA LYS A 238 -11.89 7.98 -29.31
C LYS A 238 -11.20 8.94 -28.35
N VAL A 239 -10.21 8.48 -27.60
CA VAL A 239 -9.52 9.26 -26.56
C VAL A 239 -8.09 9.52 -27.01
N ASP A 240 -7.71 10.79 -27.14
CA ASP A 240 -6.34 11.16 -27.47
C ASP A 240 -5.41 10.89 -26.27
N PHE A 241 -4.31 10.17 -26.54
CA PHE A 241 -3.32 9.81 -25.51
C PHE A 241 -2.35 10.95 -25.22
N GLN A 242 -2.44 12.04 -25.98
CA GLN A 242 -1.65 13.26 -25.84
C GLN A 242 -2.57 14.43 -25.48
N ARG A 243 -2.04 15.38 -24.70
CA ARG A 243 -2.70 16.67 -24.44
C ARG A 243 -2.86 17.44 -25.75
N SER A 244 -4.00 18.11 -25.95
CA SER A 244 -4.14 19.06 -27.04
C SER A 244 -3.21 20.25 -26.81
N ILE A 245 -2.59 20.70 -27.88
CA ILE A 245 -1.72 21.87 -27.90
C ILE A 245 -2.35 22.83 -28.89
N GLU A 246 -3.10 23.80 -28.37
CA GLU A 246 -3.99 24.66 -29.15
C GLU A 246 -3.32 26.00 -29.47
N SER A 247 -2.39 26.45 -28.63
CA SER A 247 -1.76 27.77 -28.78
C SER A 247 -0.63 27.79 -29.81
N ILE A 248 -0.11 26.63 -30.22
CA ILE A 248 0.94 26.51 -31.24
C ILE A 248 0.28 26.21 -32.60
N VAL A 249 -0.11 27.24 -33.34
CA VAL A 249 -0.86 27.05 -34.61
C VAL A 249 0.01 26.46 -35.73
N ASN A 250 1.33 26.62 -35.67
CA ASN A 250 2.26 26.20 -36.71
C ASN A 250 2.78 24.76 -36.48
N LYS A 251 2.52 23.86 -37.42
CA LYS A 251 2.99 22.46 -37.38
C LYS A 251 4.51 22.32 -37.29
N ASN A 252 5.27 23.20 -37.95
CA ASN A 252 6.73 23.16 -37.89
C ASN A 252 7.23 23.51 -36.48
N ASP A 253 6.54 24.43 -35.79
CA ASP A 253 6.87 24.82 -34.43
C ASP A 253 6.51 23.70 -33.44
N HIS A 254 5.39 22.99 -33.63
CA HIS A 254 5.08 21.75 -32.90
C HIS A 254 6.22 20.74 -32.99
N GLU A 255 6.65 20.41 -34.20
CA GLU A 255 7.70 19.39 -34.42
C GLU A 255 9.05 19.84 -33.85
N ARG A 256 9.39 21.13 -33.97
CA ARG A 256 10.61 21.69 -33.35
C ARG A 256 10.57 21.60 -31.83
N ILE A 257 9.46 22.03 -31.20
CA ILE A 257 9.30 21.94 -29.74
C ILE A 257 9.41 20.47 -29.30
N TYR A 258 8.73 19.57 -30.01
CA TYR A 258 8.79 18.13 -29.74
C TYR A 258 10.22 17.61 -29.70
N TYR A 259 11.02 17.86 -30.75
CA TYR A 259 12.39 17.35 -30.79
C TYR A 259 13.32 18.04 -29.78
N VAL A 260 13.20 19.35 -29.60
CA VAL A 260 14.04 20.12 -28.67
C VAL A 260 13.81 19.63 -27.24
N VAL A 261 12.55 19.48 -26.83
CA VAL A 261 12.20 19.01 -25.49
C VAL A 261 12.60 17.54 -25.33
N ARG A 262 12.22 16.67 -26.27
CA ARG A 262 12.58 15.24 -26.24
C ARG A 262 14.08 15.04 -26.10
N ASP A 263 14.87 15.68 -26.96
CA ASP A 263 16.32 15.50 -26.99
C ASP A 263 16.98 16.10 -25.74
N THR A 264 16.47 17.22 -25.24
CA THR A 264 16.96 17.79 -23.97
C THR A 264 16.69 16.85 -22.81
N LEU A 265 15.48 16.30 -22.70
CA LEU A 265 15.11 15.35 -21.65
C LEU A 265 15.94 14.05 -21.73
N ILE A 266 16.17 13.52 -22.94
CA ILE A 266 17.07 12.37 -23.16
C ILE A 266 18.48 12.70 -22.66
N ASN A 267 19.02 13.85 -23.03
CA ASN A 267 20.38 14.27 -22.66
C ASN A 267 20.53 14.52 -21.15
N GLN A 268 19.46 14.90 -20.46
CA GLN A 268 19.44 15.01 -18.99
C GLN A 268 19.27 13.67 -18.28
N GLY A 269 19.12 12.55 -19.01
CA GLY A 269 18.93 11.24 -18.40
C GLY A 269 17.57 11.09 -17.72
N CYS A 270 16.54 11.80 -18.22
CA CYS A 270 15.18 11.66 -17.72
C CYS A 270 14.61 10.27 -18.06
N VAL A 271 13.81 9.72 -17.16
CA VAL A 271 13.07 8.47 -17.39
C VAL A 271 11.67 8.80 -17.88
N PHE A 272 11.35 8.41 -19.11
CA PHE A 272 10.05 8.67 -19.70
C PHE A 272 8.98 7.70 -19.20
N PHE A 273 7.82 8.23 -18.79
CA PHE A 273 6.66 7.41 -18.40
C PHE A 273 5.33 7.92 -18.99
N GLY A 274 5.29 9.10 -19.61
CA GLY A 274 4.11 9.70 -20.26
C GLY A 274 3.81 9.20 -21.68
N ALA A 275 3.24 10.08 -22.50
CA ALA A 275 2.85 9.77 -23.88
C ALA A 275 4.01 9.22 -24.75
N TYR A 276 5.22 9.79 -24.62
CA TYR A 276 6.39 9.26 -25.33
C TYR A 276 6.70 7.80 -24.98
N ALA A 277 6.64 7.44 -23.69
CA ALA A 277 6.83 6.05 -23.26
C ALA A 277 5.73 5.14 -23.82
N SER A 278 4.47 5.56 -23.74
CA SER A 278 3.33 4.83 -24.30
C SER A 278 3.48 4.59 -25.81
N SER A 279 4.01 5.56 -26.55
CA SER A 279 4.33 5.41 -27.97
C SER A 279 5.33 4.31 -28.25
N LEU A 280 6.32 4.12 -27.37
CA LEU A 280 7.34 3.09 -27.51
C LEU A 280 6.79 1.68 -27.20
N TYR A 281 5.80 1.58 -26.31
CA TYR A 281 5.10 0.31 -26.02
C TYR A 281 4.11 -0.10 -27.11
N SER A 282 3.61 0.85 -27.90
CA SER A 282 2.61 0.57 -28.96
C SER A 282 3.09 -0.37 -30.06
N LYS A 283 4.41 -0.51 -30.24
CA LYS A 283 4.99 -1.46 -31.20
C LYS A 283 4.62 -2.91 -30.90
N TYR A 284 4.17 -3.20 -29.67
CA TYR A 284 3.72 -4.51 -29.23
C TYR A 284 2.20 -4.72 -29.38
N MET A 285 1.49 -3.81 -30.06
CA MET A 285 0.04 -3.86 -30.25
C MET A 285 -0.39 -4.06 -31.71
N PRO A 286 -1.62 -4.54 -31.95
CA PRO A 286 -2.23 -4.63 -33.27
C PRO A 286 -2.26 -3.29 -34.00
N LYS A 287 -2.26 -3.33 -35.34
CA LYS A 287 -2.16 -2.13 -36.18
C LYS A 287 -3.34 -1.17 -35.98
N GLU A 288 -4.52 -1.67 -35.66
CA GLU A 288 -5.71 -0.83 -35.44
C GLU A 288 -5.57 0.09 -34.24
N GLU A 289 -4.71 -0.22 -33.26
CA GLU A 289 -4.51 0.55 -32.03
C GLU A 289 -3.31 1.52 -32.11
N LYS A 290 -2.57 1.53 -33.23
CA LYS A 290 -1.39 2.39 -33.42
C LYS A 290 -1.71 3.85 -33.73
N HIS A 291 -2.96 4.17 -34.06
CA HIS A 291 -3.41 5.52 -34.41
C HIS A 291 -3.41 6.49 -33.21
N LEU A 292 -3.28 5.98 -31.98
CA LEU A 292 -3.27 6.76 -30.74
C LEU A 292 -2.01 7.63 -30.53
N LEU A 293 -1.18 7.80 -31.57
CA LEU A 293 0.20 8.27 -31.45
C LEU A 293 0.53 9.31 -32.53
N SER A 294 0.35 10.57 -32.18
CA SER A 294 0.90 11.71 -32.90
C SER A 294 2.27 12.10 -32.33
N LYS A 295 3.06 12.89 -33.08
CA LYS A 295 4.27 13.54 -32.54
C LYS A 295 3.88 14.82 -31.81
N GLU A 296 3.04 14.72 -30.78
CA GLU A 296 2.72 15.89 -29.96
C GLU A 296 3.77 16.10 -28.86
N PRO A 297 4.20 17.37 -28.63
CA PRO A 297 5.08 17.74 -27.54
C PRO A 297 4.40 17.59 -26.17
N ASP A 298 4.21 16.34 -25.75
CA ASP A 298 3.61 15.94 -24.48
C ASP A 298 4.52 14.90 -23.79
N PHE A 299 5.18 15.34 -22.72
CA PHE A 299 6.17 14.51 -22.01
C PHE A 299 5.90 14.46 -20.51
N ASP A 300 5.80 13.25 -19.96
CA ASP A 300 5.88 13.04 -18.51
C ASP A 300 7.12 12.20 -18.21
N VAL A 301 7.98 12.73 -17.36
CA VAL A 301 9.28 12.14 -17.04
C VAL A 301 9.60 12.19 -15.55
N LEU A 302 10.50 11.30 -15.12
CA LEU A 302 11.10 11.32 -13.80
C LEU A 302 12.51 11.89 -13.86
N HIS A 303 12.85 12.74 -12.89
CA HIS A 303 14.20 13.28 -12.69
C HIS A 303 14.42 13.62 -11.20
N GLU A 304 15.62 13.38 -10.66
CA GLU A 304 15.90 13.61 -9.22
C GLU A 304 15.93 15.10 -8.84
N ASP A 305 16.20 15.96 -9.82
CA ASP A 305 16.21 17.43 -9.69
C ASP A 305 15.28 18.05 -10.75
N PRO A 306 13.96 18.13 -10.49
CA PRO A 306 13.00 18.65 -11.45
C PRO A 306 13.25 20.12 -11.84
N ASP A 307 13.56 20.98 -10.87
CA ASP A 307 13.76 22.43 -11.10
C ASP A 307 14.94 22.68 -12.05
N LYS A 308 16.09 22.02 -11.81
CA LYS A 308 17.25 22.15 -12.68
C LYS A 308 16.97 21.61 -14.09
N CYS A 309 16.33 20.45 -14.18
CA CYS A 309 15.97 19.86 -15.47
C CYS A 309 15.01 20.79 -16.25
N ALA A 310 14.01 21.34 -15.58
CA ALA A 310 13.06 22.28 -16.18
C ALA A 310 13.73 23.57 -16.66
N MET A 311 14.69 24.09 -15.90
CA MET A 311 15.47 25.25 -16.29
C MET A 311 16.27 24.99 -17.57
N ILE A 312 16.91 23.83 -17.69
CA ILE A 312 17.67 23.44 -18.89
C ILE A 312 16.75 23.29 -20.11
N VAL A 313 15.56 22.70 -19.94
CA VAL A 313 14.55 22.61 -21.02
C VAL A 313 14.09 24.00 -21.46
N LYS A 314 13.83 24.90 -20.51
CA LYS A 314 13.48 26.30 -20.80
C LYS A 314 14.59 27.00 -21.60
N GLU A 315 15.84 26.86 -21.19
CA GLU A 315 16.99 27.45 -21.92
C GLU A 315 17.15 26.86 -23.33
N ALA A 316 16.90 25.56 -23.52
CA ALA A 316 16.91 24.93 -24.84
C ALA A 316 15.82 25.50 -25.75
N LEU A 317 14.60 25.66 -25.24
CA LEU A 317 13.50 26.28 -25.99
C LEU A 317 13.77 27.76 -26.33
N MET A 318 14.37 28.52 -25.40
CA MET A 318 14.74 29.92 -25.64
C MET A 318 15.81 30.06 -26.74
N ARG A 319 16.77 29.14 -26.80
CA ARG A 319 17.79 29.10 -27.87
C ARG A 319 17.18 28.86 -29.26
N GLU A 320 16.03 28.21 -29.31
CA GLU A 320 15.26 27.95 -30.53
C GLU A 320 14.25 29.07 -30.86
N HIS A 321 14.34 30.20 -30.13
CA HIS A 321 13.51 31.39 -30.26
C HIS A 321 12.05 31.23 -29.83
N PHE A 322 11.73 30.22 -29.02
CA PHE A 322 10.42 30.13 -28.38
C PHE A 322 10.34 31.09 -27.18
N THR A 323 9.20 31.78 -27.07
CA THR A 323 8.91 32.74 -26.00
C THR A 323 7.73 32.27 -25.14
N HIS A 324 7.41 33.02 -24.08
CA HIS A 324 6.29 32.72 -23.16
C HIS A 324 6.38 31.35 -22.46
N ILE A 325 7.60 30.93 -22.13
CA ILE A 325 7.85 29.68 -21.40
C ILE A 325 7.67 29.92 -19.90
N ARG A 326 6.76 29.19 -19.26
CA ARG A 326 6.51 29.24 -17.81
C ARG A 326 6.91 27.92 -17.16
N LEU A 327 7.47 28.02 -15.96
CA LEU A 327 7.74 26.89 -15.08
C LEU A 327 6.79 27.02 -13.89
N ILE A 328 5.98 25.99 -13.61
CA ILE A 328 5.01 25.98 -12.52
C ILE A 328 5.36 24.83 -11.57
N ASN A 329 5.61 25.14 -10.31
CA ASN A 329 5.96 24.14 -9.31
C ASN A 329 4.70 23.62 -8.62
N HIS A 330 4.58 22.30 -8.56
CA HIS A 330 3.47 21.58 -7.92
C HIS A 330 3.99 20.82 -6.72
N ASN A 331 3.39 21.06 -5.55
CA ASN A 331 3.74 20.37 -4.31
C ASN A 331 3.29 18.91 -4.34
N ALA A 332 3.98 18.06 -3.58
CA ALA A 332 3.55 16.67 -3.37
C ALA A 332 2.17 16.60 -2.69
N ILE A 333 1.37 15.58 -3.03
CA ILE A 333 0.08 15.30 -2.41
C ILE A 333 0.17 13.94 -1.69
N GLY A 334 0.25 14.01 -0.35
CA GLY A 334 0.48 12.84 0.49
C GLY A 334 1.76 12.09 0.11
N GLU A 335 1.74 10.76 0.26
CA GLU A 335 2.86 9.88 -0.11
C GLU A 335 2.70 9.27 -1.51
N ILE A 336 1.70 9.73 -2.28
CA ILE A 336 1.24 9.09 -3.50
C ILE A 336 1.64 9.88 -4.74
N VAL A 337 1.47 11.20 -4.69
CA VAL A 337 1.83 12.08 -5.81
C VAL A 337 3.09 12.87 -5.45
N PRO A 338 4.17 12.72 -6.24
CA PRO A 338 5.40 13.47 -6.00
C PRO A 338 5.28 14.95 -6.36
N GLU A 339 6.18 15.74 -5.81
CA GLU A 339 6.43 17.10 -6.31
C GLU A 339 6.86 17.06 -7.79
N SER A 340 6.48 18.10 -8.52
CA SER A 340 6.78 18.19 -9.95
C SER A 340 6.90 19.62 -10.44
N VAL A 341 7.56 19.76 -11.60
CA VAL A 341 7.63 21.02 -12.34
C VAL A 341 6.93 20.84 -13.67
N GLU A 342 5.97 21.71 -13.93
CA GLU A 342 5.28 21.83 -15.20
C GLU A 342 5.98 22.84 -16.08
N ILE A 343 6.18 22.49 -17.35
CA ILE A 343 6.73 23.36 -18.38
C ILE A 343 5.61 23.70 -19.37
N CYS A 344 5.25 24.98 -19.44
CA CYS A 344 4.25 25.49 -20.38
C CYS A 344 4.88 26.37 -21.46
N VAL A 345 4.39 26.27 -22.69
CA VAL A 345 4.69 27.22 -23.77
C VAL A 345 3.37 27.87 -24.18
N GLY A 346 3.23 29.18 -24.01
CA GLY A 346 1.94 29.83 -24.24
C GLY A 346 0.91 29.39 -23.21
N ALA A 347 -0.21 28.82 -23.64
CA ALA A 347 -1.22 28.25 -22.74
C ALA A 347 -1.07 26.72 -22.55
N ASP A 348 -0.25 26.08 -23.37
CA ASP A 348 -0.19 24.63 -23.44
C ASP A 348 0.90 24.06 -22.53
N THR A 349 0.58 22.94 -21.88
CA THR A 349 1.57 22.18 -21.12
C THR A 349 2.34 21.24 -22.05
N ILE A 350 3.66 21.37 -22.03
CA ILE A 350 4.55 20.59 -22.90
C ILE A 350 5.21 19.43 -22.15
N ALA A 351 5.53 19.62 -20.87
CA ALA A 351 6.13 18.57 -20.07
C ALA A 351 5.82 18.69 -18.58
N PHE A 352 5.74 17.54 -17.91
CA PHE A 352 5.86 17.43 -16.46
C PHE A 352 7.13 16.66 -16.10
N ILE A 353 7.88 17.20 -15.14
CA ILE A 353 9.06 16.56 -14.57
C ILE A 353 8.77 16.25 -13.11
N PHE A 354 8.57 14.97 -12.80
CA PHE A 354 8.24 14.50 -11.46
C PHE A 354 9.48 14.04 -10.71
N LYS A 355 9.57 14.36 -9.43
CA LYS A 355 10.61 13.82 -8.56
C LYS A 355 10.28 12.40 -8.11
N PRO A 356 11.17 11.42 -8.28
CA PRO A 356 10.97 10.10 -7.70
C PRO A 356 10.83 10.17 -6.17
N ILE A 357 9.75 9.58 -5.61
CA ILE A 357 9.57 9.38 -4.15
C ILE A 357 10.27 8.13 -3.63
N ALA A 358 10.74 7.28 -4.55
CA ALA A 358 11.40 6.02 -4.30
C ALA A 358 12.28 5.64 -5.50
N CYS A 359 13.00 4.52 -5.41
CA CYS A 359 13.71 3.93 -6.54
C CYS A 359 12.70 3.23 -7.46
N HIS A 360 12.31 3.89 -8.55
CA HIS A 360 11.34 3.39 -9.53
C HIS A 360 12.02 2.76 -10.75
N SER A 361 11.60 1.54 -11.10
CA SER A 361 12.23 0.75 -12.15
C SER A 361 12.06 1.33 -13.55
N TYR A 362 13.10 1.21 -14.37
CA TYR A 362 13.08 1.58 -15.78
C TYR A 362 13.95 0.65 -16.64
N ASN A 363 13.71 0.67 -17.95
CA ASN A 363 14.48 -0.04 -18.96
C ASN A 363 15.28 0.94 -19.83
N LYS A 364 16.45 0.50 -20.27
CA LYS A 364 17.29 1.22 -21.23
C LYS A 364 17.06 0.66 -22.63
N ILE A 365 16.82 1.53 -23.61
CA ILE A 365 16.71 1.17 -25.02
C ILE A 365 17.59 2.07 -25.87
N HIS A 366 17.96 1.61 -27.06
CA HIS A 366 18.77 2.39 -28.00
C HIS A 366 17.93 2.69 -29.25
N ILE A 367 17.79 3.97 -29.60
CA ILE A 367 17.11 4.43 -30.81
C ILE A 367 18.01 5.47 -31.48
N GLU A 368 18.34 5.28 -32.75
CA GLU A 368 19.17 6.22 -33.54
C GLU A 368 20.50 6.59 -32.85
N GLY A 369 21.13 5.61 -32.19
CA GLY A 369 22.39 5.81 -31.46
C GLY A 369 22.28 6.51 -30.10
N LYS A 370 21.07 6.92 -29.68
CA LYS A 370 20.80 7.51 -28.36
C LYS A 370 20.30 6.45 -27.38
N GLU A 371 20.85 6.45 -26.16
CA GLU A 371 20.28 5.70 -25.03
C GLU A 371 19.07 6.46 -24.48
N ILE A 372 17.93 5.78 -24.39
CA ILE A 372 16.67 6.34 -23.89
C ILE A 372 16.23 5.50 -22.68
N LEU A 373 15.89 6.17 -21.59
CA LEU A 373 15.41 5.56 -20.37
C LEU A 373 13.89 5.59 -20.33
N VAL A 374 13.24 4.44 -20.22
CA VAL A 374 11.78 4.31 -20.26
C VAL A 374 11.31 3.54 -19.05
N ALA A 375 10.39 4.11 -18.27
CA ALA A 375 9.79 3.45 -17.12
C ALA A 375 9.22 2.08 -17.50
N THR A 376 9.35 1.11 -16.59
CA THR A 376 8.69 -0.19 -16.77
C THR A 376 7.17 0.00 -16.76
N ILE A 377 6.42 -0.96 -17.32
CA ILE A 377 4.96 -0.93 -17.27
C ILE A 377 4.45 -0.83 -15.83
N ASP A 378 5.10 -1.53 -14.88
CA ASP A 378 4.72 -1.48 -13.46
C ASP A 378 4.87 -0.06 -12.89
N THR A 379 5.98 0.63 -13.19
CA THR A 379 6.18 2.04 -12.83
C THR A 379 5.11 2.93 -13.45
N ILE A 380 4.87 2.84 -14.76
CA ILE A 380 3.89 3.72 -15.43
C ILE A 380 2.48 3.50 -14.87
N LEU A 381 2.07 2.24 -14.68
CA LEU A 381 0.76 1.91 -14.10
C LEU A 381 0.61 2.43 -12.67
N SER A 382 1.67 2.39 -11.85
CA SER A 382 1.59 2.98 -10.51
C SER A 382 1.32 4.48 -10.55
N PHE A 383 1.92 5.22 -11.50
CA PHE A 383 1.72 6.66 -11.63
C PHE A 383 0.35 7.00 -12.23
N TYR A 384 -0.06 6.35 -13.32
CA TYR A 384 -1.36 6.66 -13.92
C TYR A 384 -2.53 6.33 -12.99
N LEU A 385 -2.45 5.19 -12.28
CA LEU A 385 -3.50 4.82 -11.34
C LEU A 385 -3.48 5.70 -10.07
N SER A 386 -2.32 6.27 -9.69
CA SER A 386 -2.26 7.20 -8.57
C SER A 386 -2.92 8.54 -8.88
N PHE A 387 -2.71 9.05 -10.09
CA PHE A 387 -3.29 10.31 -10.55
C PHE A 387 -4.83 10.30 -10.66
N LEU A 388 -5.47 9.12 -10.72
CA LEU A 388 -6.93 9.00 -10.70
C LEU A 388 -7.57 9.54 -9.42
N TYR A 389 -6.81 9.53 -8.32
CA TYR A 389 -7.28 9.91 -6.98
C TYR A 389 -6.93 11.34 -6.60
N THR A 390 -6.37 12.11 -7.53
CA THR A 390 -6.08 13.53 -7.33
C THR A 390 -6.96 14.42 -8.19
N ASP A 391 -7.32 15.58 -7.67
CA ASP A 391 -8.06 16.61 -8.41
C ASP A 391 -7.09 17.51 -9.20
N MET A 392 -6.36 16.89 -10.12
CA MET A 392 -5.50 17.61 -11.04
C MET A 392 -6.27 17.89 -12.32
N HIS A 393 -6.75 19.12 -12.50
CA HIS A 393 -7.52 19.54 -13.68
C HIS A 393 -6.83 19.25 -15.01
N PHE A 394 -5.51 19.04 -15.01
CA PHE A 394 -4.70 18.73 -16.18
C PHE A 394 -4.65 17.23 -16.54
N PHE A 395 -5.12 16.33 -15.67
CA PHE A 395 -5.21 14.90 -15.96
C PHE A 395 -6.65 14.46 -16.18
N ASP A 396 -7.01 14.24 -17.43
CA ASP A 396 -8.29 13.61 -17.78
C ASP A 396 -8.29 12.13 -17.31
N LYS A 397 -9.26 11.79 -16.45
CA LYS A 397 -9.36 10.45 -15.85
C LYS A 397 -9.64 9.37 -16.90
N ASP A 398 -10.42 9.67 -17.94
CA ASP A 398 -10.72 8.71 -19.00
C ASP A 398 -9.46 8.44 -19.82
N ARG A 399 -8.67 9.47 -20.13
CA ARG A 399 -7.35 9.34 -20.77
C ARG A 399 -6.41 8.47 -19.94
N LEU A 400 -6.24 8.78 -18.65
CA LEU A 400 -5.39 7.98 -17.77
C LEU A 400 -5.83 6.51 -17.71
N MET A 401 -7.13 6.27 -17.59
CA MET A 401 -7.69 4.91 -17.59
C MET A 401 -7.44 4.19 -18.92
N CYS A 402 -7.56 4.88 -20.05
CA CYS A 402 -7.28 4.31 -21.37
C CYS A 402 -5.81 3.98 -21.56
N MET A 403 -4.91 4.87 -21.15
CA MET A 403 -3.46 4.62 -21.20
C MET A 403 -3.06 3.48 -20.25
N ALA A 404 -3.63 3.43 -19.05
CA ALA A 404 -3.43 2.32 -18.12
C ALA A 404 -3.94 1.00 -18.69
N LYS A 405 -5.12 0.99 -19.33
CA LYS A 405 -5.67 -0.21 -19.99
C LYS A 405 -4.78 -0.68 -21.13
N PHE A 406 -4.31 0.24 -21.95
CA PHE A 406 -3.38 -0.04 -23.05
C PHE A 406 -2.11 -0.71 -22.53
N LEU A 407 -1.44 -0.13 -21.53
CA LEU A 407 -0.21 -0.70 -20.95
C LEU A 407 -0.46 -2.03 -20.25
N PHE A 408 -1.60 -2.14 -19.57
CA PHE A 408 -2.02 -3.38 -18.93
C PHE A 408 -2.16 -4.52 -19.95
N ASP A 409 -2.78 -4.27 -21.10
CA ASP A 409 -2.94 -5.28 -22.15
C ASP A 409 -1.60 -5.67 -22.80
N VAL A 410 -0.70 -4.69 -23.00
CA VAL A 410 0.68 -4.96 -23.44
C VAL A 410 1.37 -5.88 -22.43
N GLU A 411 1.24 -5.60 -21.13
CA GLU A 411 1.77 -6.46 -20.08
C GLU A 411 1.16 -7.86 -20.14
N GLN A 412 -0.17 -8.00 -20.19
CA GLN A 412 -0.87 -9.29 -20.23
C GLN A 412 -0.38 -10.19 -21.38
N ARG A 413 -0.21 -9.62 -22.58
CA ARG A 413 0.22 -10.36 -23.77
C ARG A 413 1.69 -10.76 -23.74
N ASN A 414 2.52 -10.05 -22.95
CA ASN A 414 3.98 -10.16 -22.99
C ASN A 414 4.63 -10.49 -21.64
N ARG A 415 3.87 -11.00 -20.66
CA ARG A 415 4.32 -11.21 -19.27
C ARG A 415 5.63 -11.97 -19.09
N LEU A 416 5.92 -12.89 -20.02
CA LEU A 416 7.10 -13.76 -19.98
C LEU A 416 8.27 -13.28 -20.87
N ALA A 417 8.13 -12.16 -21.58
CA ALA A 417 9.11 -11.76 -22.60
C ALA A 417 10.48 -11.37 -22.02
N GLN A 418 10.52 -10.76 -20.83
CA GLN A 418 11.73 -10.42 -20.06
C GLN A 418 12.89 -9.80 -20.87
N ARG A 419 12.59 -8.98 -21.88
CA ARG A 419 13.57 -8.43 -22.83
C ARG A 419 13.26 -6.99 -23.24
N GLY A 420 14.31 -6.21 -23.45
CA GLY A 420 14.21 -4.82 -23.91
C GLY A 420 13.20 -4.02 -23.08
N LEU A 421 12.29 -3.32 -23.77
CA LEU A 421 11.26 -2.51 -23.12
C LEU A 421 10.23 -3.34 -22.31
N LEU A 422 10.07 -4.63 -22.64
CA LEU A 422 9.13 -5.55 -21.96
C LEU A 422 9.75 -6.25 -20.75
N LYS A 423 11.00 -5.91 -20.38
CA LYS A 423 11.63 -6.46 -19.19
C LYS A 423 10.95 -5.92 -17.94
N ARG A 424 10.54 -6.81 -17.05
CA ARG A 424 9.96 -6.50 -15.75
C ARG A 424 10.92 -6.96 -14.66
N PHE A 425 10.68 -6.55 -13.41
CA PHE A 425 11.49 -7.00 -12.26
C PHE A 425 12.98 -6.68 -12.43
N THR A 426 13.28 -5.56 -13.08
CA THR A 426 14.65 -5.09 -13.30
C THR A 426 15.21 -4.44 -12.05
N THR A 427 16.52 -4.57 -11.82
CA THR A 427 17.21 -3.90 -10.71
C THR A 427 17.51 -2.43 -10.99
N THR A 428 17.45 -2.01 -12.26
CA THR A 428 17.72 -0.63 -12.67
C THR A 428 16.55 0.28 -12.31
N CYS A 429 16.83 1.38 -11.61
CA CYS A 429 15.82 2.35 -11.19
C CYS A 429 16.35 3.79 -11.10
N ILE A 430 15.43 4.75 -11.02
CA ILE A 430 15.69 6.18 -10.77
C ILE A 430 15.12 6.57 -9.41
N GLY A 431 15.83 7.43 -8.68
CA GLY A 431 15.46 7.83 -7.32
C GLY A 431 16.08 6.95 -6.24
N LYS A 432 15.89 7.37 -5.00
CA LYS A 432 16.45 6.71 -3.82
C LYS A 432 15.34 6.05 -3.01
N GLN A 433 15.49 4.76 -2.71
CA GLN A 433 14.64 4.10 -1.72
C GLN A 433 15.21 4.36 -0.32
N PRO A 434 14.43 4.94 0.62
CA PRO A 434 14.85 5.07 2.00
C PRO A 434 15.12 3.70 2.63
N THR A 435 16.30 3.53 3.21
CA THR A 435 16.66 2.32 3.97
C THR A 435 16.06 2.35 5.38
N MET A 436 15.98 1.18 6.03
CA MET A 436 15.55 1.10 7.43
C MET A 436 16.47 1.89 8.35
N GLU A 437 17.76 1.91 8.04
CA GLU A 437 18.80 2.67 8.73
C GLU A 437 18.55 4.18 8.60
N GLU A 438 18.26 4.67 7.39
CA GLU A 438 17.96 6.08 7.14
C GLU A 438 16.67 6.52 7.83
N MET A 439 15.61 5.71 7.76
CA MET A 439 14.35 6.01 8.46
C MET A 439 14.53 6.05 9.98
N ARG A 440 15.38 5.17 10.53
CA ARG A 440 15.75 5.20 11.96
C ARG A 440 16.59 6.43 12.29
N ALA A 441 17.52 6.82 11.43
CA ALA A 441 18.34 8.01 11.61
C ALA A 441 17.49 9.29 11.58
N GLU A 442 16.55 9.39 10.63
CA GLU A 442 15.58 10.49 10.54
C GLU A 442 14.73 10.56 11.82
N LYS A 443 14.18 9.43 12.28
CA LYS A 443 13.48 9.37 13.56
C LYS A 443 14.34 9.80 14.73
N ALA A 444 15.60 9.37 14.80
CA ALA A 444 16.51 9.78 15.88
C ALA A 444 16.81 11.29 15.84
N GLN A 445 16.88 11.89 14.64
CA GLN A 445 17.03 13.33 14.46
C GLN A 445 15.77 14.07 14.90
N LYS A 446 14.58 13.67 14.41
CA LYS A 446 13.30 14.26 14.81
C LYS A 446 13.04 14.17 16.31
N TYR A 447 13.49 13.10 16.96
CA TYR A 447 13.40 12.94 18.41
C TYR A 447 14.22 13.99 19.19
N LYS A 448 15.29 14.53 18.60
CA LYS A 448 16.12 15.60 19.19
C LYS A 448 15.58 16.99 18.89
N GLU A 449 15.01 17.17 17.71
CA GLU A 449 14.51 18.47 17.22
C GLU A 449 13.17 18.87 17.81
N LEU A 450 12.24 17.93 17.96
CA LEU A 450 10.84 18.22 18.29
C LEU A 450 10.60 18.38 19.79
N ASP A 451 9.77 19.36 20.16
CA ASP A 451 9.28 19.53 21.53
C ASP A 451 8.38 18.34 21.92
N ARG A 452 8.62 17.76 23.09
CA ARG A 452 7.90 16.60 23.63
C ARG A 452 6.41 16.84 23.81
N ASN A 453 6.00 18.10 23.94
CA ASN A 453 4.60 18.47 24.13
C ASN A 453 3.91 18.88 22.82
N SER A 454 4.61 18.86 21.68
CA SER A 454 4.03 19.22 20.38
C SER A 454 3.20 18.09 19.78
N ASP A 455 2.17 18.46 19.02
CA ASP A 455 1.36 17.49 18.26
C ASP A 455 2.22 16.73 17.25
N GLU A 456 3.17 17.42 16.60
CA GLU A 456 4.10 16.82 15.64
C GLU A 456 4.97 15.73 16.30
N TYR A 457 5.46 15.97 17.52
CA TYR A 457 6.20 14.95 18.25
C TYR A 457 5.36 13.69 18.47
N GLU A 458 4.08 13.86 18.79
CA GLU A 458 3.18 12.74 18.99
C GLU A 458 2.88 11.98 17.67
N GLU A 459 2.83 12.67 16.53
CA GLU A 459 2.71 12.02 15.23
C GLU A 459 3.89 11.09 14.92
N TRP A 460 5.10 11.49 15.31
CA TRP A 460 6.32 10.72 15.07
C TRP A 460 6.55 9.60 16.08
N PHE A 461 6.22 9.86 17.35
CA PHE A 461 6.64 9.04 18.49
C PHE A 461 5.50 8.65 19.42
N LEU A 462 4.26 8.57 18.90
CA LEU A 462 3.11 8.12 19.69
C LEU A 462 3.49 6.90 20.51
N LYS A 463 3.26 7.00 21.82
CA LYS A 463 3.25 5.89 22.76
C LYS A 463 2.13 6.14 23.75
N TYR A 464 1.01 5.49 23.51
CA TYR A 464 -0.23 5.71 24.24
C TYR A 464 -0.70 4.45 24.92
N VAL A 465 -0.70 4.48 26.26
CA VAL A 465 -1.22 3.42 27.12
C VAL A 465 -2.36 4.01 27.96
N PRO A 466 -3.64 3.64 27.70
CA PRO A 466 -4.78 4.20 28.41
C PRO A 466 -4.74 4.04 29.93
N ALA A 467 -4.09 2.97 30.43
CA ALA A 467 -3.92 2.71 31.85
C ALA A 467 -3.13 3.81 32.57
N ASP A 468 -2.07 4.33 31.95
CA ASP A 468 -1.18 5.34 32.53
C ASP A 468 -1.89 6.69 32.75
N LYS A 469 -2.88 7.03 31.91
CA LYS A 469 -3.66 8.27 32.05
C LYS A 469 -4.55 8.28 33.30
N LYS A 470 -5.09 7.13 33.73
CA LYS A 470 -5.96 7.08 34.92
C LYS A 470 -5.19 7.10 36.25
N GLY A 471 -3.88 6.84 36.24
CA GLY A 471 -3.00 7.02 37.41
C GLY A 471 -2.72 8.49 37.78
N LYS A 472 -3.00 9.44 36.88
CA LYS A 472 -2.86 10.89 37.11
C LYS A 472 -4.19 11.59 37.45
N ARG A 473 -5.16 10.90 38.05
CA ARG A 473 -6.27 11.60 38.72
C ARG A 473 -5.73 12.21 40.01
N THR A 474 -5.64 13.54 40.00
CA THR A 474 -5.37 14.42 41.14
C THR A 474 -5.93 13.85 42.43
N VAL A 475 -5.03 13.45 43.34
CA VAL A 475 -5.35 13.40 44.77
C VAL A 475 -5.77 14.82 45.14
N LYS A 476 -7.08 15.07 45.23
CA LYS A 476 -7.59 16.25 45.91
C LYS A 476 -7.01 16.18 47.31
N LYS A 477 -6.02 17.06 47.60
CA LYS A 477 -5.62 17.34 48.97
C LYS A 477 -6.88 17.74 49.72
N VAL A 478 -7.40 16.83 50.54
CA VAL A 478 -8.33 17.18 51.62
C VAL A 478 -7.54 18.13 52.51
N LYS A 479 -7.88 19.42 52.49
CA LYS A 479 -7.36 20.39 53.45
C LYS A 479 -7.91 20.00 54.82
N ASN A 480 -7.09 19.32 55.63
CA ASN A 480 -7.33 19.27 57.06
C ASN A 480 -7.08 20.67 57.62
N HIS A 481 -8.13 21.29 58.15
CA HIS A 481 -8.01 22.42 59.07
C HIS A 481 -7.46 21.89 60.39
N GLN A 482 -6.21 22.21 60.71
CA GLN A 482 -5.75 22.26 62.09
C GLN A 482 -5.04 23.59 62.33
N LYS A 483 -5.45 24.21 63.43
CA LYS A 483 -5.07 25.52 63.94
C LYS A 483 -3.57 25.59 64.24
N ASN A 484 -3.02 26.78 64.05
CA ASN A 484 -1.73 27.21 64.57
C ASN A 484 -1.66 27.05 66.10
N GLU A 485 -0.51 26.58 66.58
CA GLU A 485 0.11 27.07 67.80
C GLU A 485 1.63 27.06 67.58
N GLU A 486 2.23 28.23 67.75
CA GLU A 486 3.67 28.48 67.71
C GLU A 486 4.35 27.88 68.95
N SER A 487 5.55 27.33 68.79
CA SER A 487 6.60 27.45 69.81
C SER A 487 7.98 27.19 69.20
N GLU A 488 8.96 27.82 69.85
CA GLU A 488 10.30 28.18 69.42
C GLU A 488 11.35 27.04 69.45
N GLU A 489 12.47 27.32 68.76
CA GLU A 489 13.86 26.96 69.09
C GLU A 489 14.23 25.47 69.35
N LYS A 490 15.14 24.89 68.55
CA LYS A 490 16.60 25.06 68.62
C LYS A 490 17.36 24.04 67.74
N SER A 491 18.51 24.52 67.27
CA SER A 491 19.68 23.86 66.70
C SER A 491 19.91 22.36 66.99
N ASP A 492 20.39 21.60 66.00
CA ASP A 492 21.82 21.25 65.98
C ASP A 492 22.38 20.74 64.64
N LYS A 493 23.65 21.08 64.42
CA LYS A 493 24.51 20.75 63.26
C LYS A 493 25.06 19.32 63.38
N LYS A 494 25.29 18.68 62.22
CA LYS A 494 26.49 17.92 61.77
C LYS A 494 26.07 16.88 60.71
N ASN A 495 26.86 16.47 59.72
CA ASN A 495 28.02 17.00 59.00
C ASN A 495 28.26 16.00 57.85
N LYS A 496 28.61 16.53 56.68
CA LYS A 496 29.60 16.01 55.70
C LYS A 496 29.51 14.62 55.05
N ASN A 497 29.69 14.73 53.72
CA ASN A 497 30.39 13.85 52.77
C ASN A 497 29.66 12.56 52.39
N GLY A 498 29.57 12.12 51.13
CA GLY A 498 30.23 12.51 49.88
C GLY A 498 30.30 11.25 48.99
N PHE A 499 30.54 11.45 47.69
CA PHE A 499 30.99 10.46 46.69
C PHE A 499 29.96 9.63 45.88
N PHE A 500 29.78 10.05 44.62
CA PHE A 500 30.04 9.37 43.33
C PHE A 500 29.82 7.84 43.16
N GLY A 501 29.20 7.51 42.02
CA GLY A 501 29.33 6.23 41.29
C GLY A 501 28.00 5.78 40.66
N LEU A 502 27.73 6.06 39.37
CA LEU A 502 27.97 5.16 38.23
C LEU A 502 27.40 3.74 38.45
N TRP A 503 26.28 3.42 37.81
CA TRP A 503 26.14 2.46 36.70
C TRP A 503 24.87 2.76 35.91
#